data_AF-A0AAD5MB60-F1
#
_entry.id   AF-A0AAD5MB60-F1
#
_cell.length_a   1.000
_cell.length_b   1.000
_cell.length_c   1.000
_cell.angle_alpha   90.00
_cell.angle_beta   90.00
_cell.angle_gamma   90.00
#
_symmetry.space_group_name_H-M   'P 1'
#
loop_
_entity.id
_entity.type
_entity.pdbx_description
1 polymer ?
#
loop_
_entity_poly.entity_id
_entity_poly.type
_entity_poly.pdbx_seq_one_letter_code
_entity_poly.pdbx_strand_id
1 'polypeptide(L)'
;MSRTPSALDTIATWSSGTGMAGIASSFSYAGLTDRRLLALSPSQAMLVMLVVPVFFHVYVSFFVEENFFVLLEHNETMKKVGSIKSNKLSDLTTKGKLDQQSSTLPSSLDTVDDRKTWAQRQSIIKSLLRYMLPMSLTYFAEYLINQGLLELMVFDCKHGFGTTPASQYRWYQVLYQVGVFVSRSSIKIVQLNMTVITLLPVLQLLNTAFFILNAIYAFVPSFAIVCVIVLYEGFIGGGSYVNTFHHIHKTIDPSIREFALSTVTTADSFGILVAAIVAIPVHNSICALQWYHA
;
A
#
# COMPACT_ATOMS: atom_id res chain seq x y z
N MET A 1 28.20 17.38 11.26
CA MET A 1 28.23 16.71 9.94
C MET A 1 27.02 15.78 9.86
N SER A 2 25.85 16.30 9.49
CA SER A 2 24.63 15.50 9.34
C SER A 2 24.77 14.65 8.08
N ARG A 3 24.98 13.34 8.22
CA ARG A 3 24.87 12.42 7.09
C ARG A 3 23.45 12.55 6.53
N THR A 4 23.34 12.90 5.25
CA THR A 4 22.07 12.83 4.55
C THR A 4 21.60 11.37 4.59
N PRO A 5 20.36 11.10 5.02
CA PRO A 5 19.85 9.73 5.06
C PRO A 5 19.86 9.13 3.65
N SER A 6 20.26 7.86 3.55
CA SER A 6 20.26 7.17 2.26
C SER A 6 18.82 6.93 1.79
N ALA A 7 18.61 6.71 0.48
CA ALA A 7 17.28 6.36 -0.04
C ALA A 7 16.68 5.12 0.65
N LEU A 8 17.52 4.17 1.05
CA LEU A 8 17.11 3.00 1.82
C LEU A 8 16.66 3.38 3.24
N ASP A 9 17.32 4.33 3.89
CA ASP A 9 16.90 4.81 5.22
C ASP A 9 15.54 5.51 5.17
N THR A 10 15.29 6.30 4.14
CA THR A 10 14.00 6.96 3.93
C THR A 10 12.88 5.94 3.74
N ILE A 11 13.08 4.93 2.86
CA ILE A 11 12.08 3.88 2.59
C ILE A 11 11.83 3.04 3.85
N ALA A 12 12.89 2.64 4.55
CA ALA A 12 12.77 1.83 5.76
C ALA A 12 12.02 2.58 6.87
N THR A 13 12.37 3.86 7.11
CA THR A 13 11.73 4.68 8.16
C THR A 13 10.27 4.93 7.83
N TRP A 14 9.97 5.25 6.58
CA TRP A 14 8.59 5.49 6.13
C TRP A 14 7.74 4.21 6.17
N SER A 15 8.28 3.09 5.68
CA SER A 15 7.57 1.80 5.67
C SER A 15 7.36 1.26 7.09
N SER A 16 8.36 1.36 7.96
CA SER A 16 8.24 0.97 9.37
C SER A 16 7.26 1.86 10.13
N GLY A 17 7.28 3.18 9.92
CA GLY A 17 6.35 4.12 10.56
C GLY A 17 4.89 3.85 10.20
N THR A 18 4.60 3.59 8.92
CA THR A 18 3.24 3.22 8.48
C THR A 18 2.81 1.85 9.03
N GLY A 19 3.72 0.87 9.13
CA GLY A 19 3.43 -0.41 9.78
C GLY A 19 3.15 -0.27 11.28
N MET A 20 3.92 0.56 11.99
CA MET A 20 3.71 0.85 13.41
C MET A 20 2.35 1.51 13.65
N ALA A 21 1.93 2.43 12.78
CA ALA A 21 0.60 3.03 12.85
C ALA A 21 -0.51 1.97 12.72
N GLY A 22 -0.31 0.95 11.87
CA GLY A 22 -1.21 -0.20 11.74
C GLY A 22 -1.33 -1.01 13.04
N ILE A 23 -0.22 -1.31 13.70
CA ILE A 23 -0.23 -1.97 15.02
C ILE A 23 -0.91 -1.08 16.06
N ALA A 24 -0.48 0.17 16.18
CA ALA A 24 -0.98 1.08 17.21
C ALA A 24 -2.50 1.26 17.09
N SER A 25 -3.02 1.43 15.88
CA SER A 25 -4.47 1.56 15.63
C SER A 25 -5.24 0.28 15.93
N SER A 26 -4.84 -0.85 15.33
CA SER A 26 -5.53 -2.15 15.51
C SER A 26 -5.50 -2.62 16.96
N PHE A 27 -4.34 -2.51 17.62
CA PHE A 27 -4.18 -2.90 19.01
C PHE A 27 -4.95 -1.97 19.96
N SER A 28 -4.92 -0.66 19.74
CA SER A 28 -5.72 0.28 20.54
C SER A 28 -7.21 -0.02 20.39
N TYR A 29 -7.68 -0.34 19.19
CA TYR A 29 -9.09 -0.65 18.96
C TYR A 29 -9.51 -1.97 19.59
N ALA A 30 -8.69 -3.01 19.41
CA ALA A 30 -8.89 -4.30 20.06
C ALA A 30 -8.88 -4.13 21.59
N GLY A 31 -7.93 -3.37 22.13
CA GLY A 31 -7.81 -3.11 23.56
C GLY A 31 -9.00 -2.37 24.17
N LEU A 32 -9.54 -1.38 23.45
CA LEU A 32 -10.71 -0.63 23.89
C LEU A 32 -11.99 -1.49 23.88
N THR A 33 -12.12 -2.40 22.91
CA THR A 33 -13.36 -3.15 22.66
C THR A 33 -13.36 -4.59 23.17
N ASP A 34 -12.22 -5.12 23.62
CA ASP A 34 -12.16 -6.46 24.19
C ASP A 34 -12.82 -6.51 25.57
N ARG A 35 -13.60 -7.57 25.81
CA ARG A 35 -14.34 -7.76 27.08
C ARG A 35 -13.41 -7.96 28.28
N ARG A 36 -12.18 -8.43 28.07
CA ARG A 36 -11.19 -8.65 29.14
C ARG A 36 -10.41 -7.39 29.50
N LEU A 37 -10.56 -6.34 28.70
CA LEU A 37 -9.85 -5.08 28.85
C LEU A 37 -10.86 -3.99 29.21
N LEU A 38 -11.08 -3.00 28.35
CA LEU A 38 -11.95 -1.85 28.64
C LEU A 38 -13.42 -2.08 28.30
N ALA A 39 -13.73 -3.15 27.54
CA ALA A 39 -15.08 -3.59 27.21
C ALA A 39 -16.02 -2.49 26.67
N LEU A 40 -15.46 -1.47 26.01
CA LEU A 40 -16.25 -0.39 25.41
C LEU A 40 -17.03 -0.90 24.21
N SER A 41 -18.18 -0.28 23.94
CA SER A 41 -18.88 -0.53 22.68
C SER A 41 -18.03 -0.05 21.50
N PRO A 42 -18.18 -0.64 20.29
CA PRO A 42 -17.50 -0.17 19.09
C PRO A 42 -17.72 1.33 18.82
N SER A 43 -18.93 1.85 19.10
CA SER A 43 -19.25 3.27 18.95
C SER A 43 -18.48 4.16 19.93
N GLN A 44 -18.37 3.76 21.20
CA GLN A 44 -17.59 4.47 22.21
C GLN A 44 -16.09 4.44 21.87
N ALA A 45 -15.57 3.29 21.45
CA ALA A 45 -14.17 3.16 21.06
C ALA A 45 -13.83 4.07 19.86
N MET A 46 -14.71 4.14 18.85
CA MET A 46 -14.54 5.07 17.72
C MET A 46 -14.54 6.54 18.17
N LEU A 47 -15.43 6.92 19.11
CA LEU A 47 -15.45 8.28 19.67
C LEU A 47 -14.17 8.61 20.44
N VAL A 48 -13.65 7.66 21.24
CA VAL A 48 -12.37 7.84 21.95
C VAL A 48 -11.21 8.01 20.96
N MET A 49 -11.20 7.24 19.87
CA MET A 49 -10.16 7.33 18.85
C MET A 49 -10.15 8.64 18.07
N LEU A 50 -11.21 9.46 18.12
CA LEU A 50 -11.21 10.81 17.54
C LEU A 50 -10.15 11.74 18.16
N VAL A 51 -9.60 11.39 19.32
CA VAL A 51 -8.44 12.11 19.87
C VAL A 51 -7.26 12.16 18.90
N VAL A 52 -7.07 11.13 18.07
CA VAL A 52 -5.95 11.05 17.12
C VAL A 52 -6.08 12.08 15.99
N PRO A 53 -7.17 12.14 15.21
CA PRO A 53 -7.32 13.18 14.18
C PRO A 53 -7.41 14.59 14.77
N VAL A 54 -7.97 14.78 15.98
CA VAL A 54 -7.96 16.09 16.66
C VAL A 54 -6.54 16.50 17.02
N PHE A 55 -5.75 15.59 17.60
CA PHE A 55 -4.34 15.84 17.90
C PHE A 55 -3.54 16.12 16.62
N PHE A 56 -3.77 15.37 15.55
CA PHE A 56 -3.13 15.61 14.26
C PHE A 56 -3.49 16.99 13.70
N HIS A 57 -4.75 17.39 13.76
CA HIS A 57 -5.19 18.72 13.35
C HIS A 57 -4.51 19.83 14.15
N VAL A 58 -4.52 19.73 15.49
CA VAL A 58 -3.83 20.69 16.38
C VAL A 58 -2.34 20.72 16.08
N TYR A 59 -1.69 19.56 15.93
CA TYR A 59 -0.27 19.49 15.61
C TYR A 59 0.04 20.17 14.27
N VAL A 60 -0.75 19.91 13.23
CA VAL A 60 -0.54 20.51 11.91
C VAL A 60 -0.73 22.03 11.97
N SER A 61 -1.82 22.50 12.57
CA SER A 61 -2.12 23.93 12.68
C SER A 61 -1.10 24.70 13.53
N PHE A 62 -0.55 24.10 14.59
CA PHE A 62 0.41 24.78 15.48
C PHE A 62 1.88 24.61 15.07
N PHE A 63 2.27 23.48 14.47
CA PHE A 63 3.69 23.16 14.22
C PHE A 63 4.06 23.08 12.73
N VAL A 64 3.12 22.75 11.86
CA VAL A 64 3.39 22.45 10.44
C VAL A 64 3.16 23.69 9.56
N GLU A 65 2.16 24.53 9.85
CA GLU A 65 1.94 25.77 9.07
C GLU A 65 3.17 26.70 9.06
N GLU A 66 3.92 26.81 10.16
CA GLU A 66 5.12 27.65 10.20
C GLU A 66 6.40 27.00 9.59
N ASN A 67 6.48 25.66 9.53
CA ASN A 67 7.72 24.95 9.13
C ASN A 67 7.64 24.21 7.78
N PHE A 68 6.45 23.89 7.29
CA PHE A 68 6.26 23.03 6.11
C PHE A 68 6.56 23.75 4.79
N PHE A 69 6.27 25.05 4.70
CA PHE A 69 6.64 25.86 3.54
C PHE A 69 8.16 25.94 3.36
N VAL A 70 8.92 26.00 4.45
CA VAL A 70 10.39 26.04 4.43
C VAL A 70 11.00 24.72 3.96
N LEU A 71 10.35 23.58 4.27
CA LEU A 71 10.86 22.25 3.99
C LEU A 71 10.65 21.82 2.52
N LEU A 72 9.59 22.30 1.87
CA LEU A 72 9.36 22.09 0.43
C LEU A 72 10.27 22.96 -0.44
N GLU A 73 10.63 24.16 0.02
CA GLU A 73 11.48 25.09 -0.73
C GLU A 73 12.95 24.61 -0.85
N HIS A 74 13.38 23.74 0.08
CA HIS A 74 14.77 23.26 0.15
C HIS A 74 15.05 21.97 -0.65
N ASN A 75 14.06 21.37 -1.31
CA ASN A 75 14.30 20.18 -2.14
C ASN A 75 14.74 20.61 -3.55
N GLU A 76 16.05 20.71 -3.77
CA GLU A 76 16.71 20.94 -5.07
C GLU A 76 16.16 20.06 -6.21
N THR A 77 15.60 18.89 -5.88
CA THR A 77 14.96 17.96 -6.81
C THR A 77 13.76 18.60 -7.53
N MET A 78 12.94 19.39 -6.83
CA MET A 78 11.77 20.08 -7.41
C MET A 78 12.18 21.26 -8.30
N LYS A 79 13.28 21.95 -7.97
CA LYS A 79 13.83 23.04 -8.83
C LYS A 79 14.34 22.50 -10.16
N LYS A 80 14.92 21.30 -10.21
CA LYS A 80 15.38 20.68 -11.47
C LYS A 80 14.24 20.30 -12.41
N VAL A 81 13.09 19.88 -11.90
CA VAL A 81 11.91 19.56 -12.73
C VAL A 81 11.36 20.82 -13.43
N GLY A 82 11.42 21.99 -12.77
CA GLY A 82 11.12 23.28 -13.40
C GLY A 82 12.19 23.75 -14.39
N SER A 83 13.47 23.58 -14.05
CA SER A 83 14.59 24.09 -14.85
C SER A 83 14.87 23.31 -16.14
N ILE A 84 14.53 22.01 -16.20
CA ILE A 84 14.71 21.20 -17.43
C ILE A 84 13.75 21.66 -18.55
N LYS A 85 12.60 22.27 -18.22
CA LYS A 85 11.71 22.88 -19.23
C LYS A 85 12.22 24.22 -19.77
N SER A 86 13.11 24.92 -19.06
CA SER A 86 13.57 26.25 -19.48
C SER A 86 14.86 26.23 -20.30
N ASN A 87 15.80 25.30 -20.02
CA ASN A 87 17.13 25.36 -20.64
C ASN A 87 17.21 24.83 -22.09
N LYS A 88 16.15 24.18 -22.60
CA LYS A 88 16.14 23.73 -24.00
C LYS A 88 15.56 24.76 -24.99
N LEU A 89 15.00 25.87 -24.48
CA LEU A 89 14.46 26.96 -25.31
C LEU A 89 15.47 28.10 -25.52
N SER A 90 16.49 28.22 -24.67
CA SER A 90 17.40 29.38 -24.68
C SER A 90 18.71 29.17 -25.46
N ASP A 91 19.00 27.95 -25.92
CA ASP A 91 20.32 27.63 -26.54
C ASP A 91 20.30 27.54 -28.07
N LEU A 92 19.20 27.95 -28.72
CA LEU A 92 19.11 28.08 -30.19
C LEU A 92 19.10 29.53 -30.70
N THR A 93 19.23 30.54 -29.83
CA THR A 93 19.04 31.95 -30.23
C THR A 93 20.33 32.76 -30.47
N THR A 94 21.49 32.12 -30.67
CA THR A 94 22.75 32.89 -30.88
C THR A 94 23.65 32.40 -32.02
N LYS A 95 23.10 32.03 -33.20
CA LYS A 95 23.88 32.05 -34.46
C LYS A 95 22.99 32.34 -35.68
N GLY A 96 23.26 33.44 -36.38
CA GLY A 96 22.95 33.60 -37.82
C GLY A 96 21.95 34.70 -38.16
N LYS A 97 22.44 35.73 -38.86
CA LYS A 97 21.72 36.88 -39.43
C LYS A 97 20.90 36.51 -40.68
N LEU A 98 19.90 37.37 -40.98
CA LEU A 98 19.28 37.71 -42.28
C LEU A 98 18.40 36.64 -42.98
N ASP A 99 17.08 36.79 -42.92
CA ASP A 99 16.24 37.34 -44.02
C ASP A 99 14.73 37.29 -43.71
N GLN A 100 13.98 38.09 -44.46
CA GLN A 100 12.60 38.55 -44.27
C GLN A 100 11.48 37.51 -44.51
N GLN A 101 10.29 37.88 -44.01
CA GLN A 101 8.91 37.50 -44.39
C GLN A 101 8.15 36.43 -43.59
N SER A 102 7.27 36.94 -42.71
CA SER A 102 5.96 36.42 -42.28
C SER A 102 5.14 35.95 -43.50
N SER A 103 4.25 34.96 -43.52
CA SER A 103 3.27 34.35 -42.59
C SER A 103 2.70 33.11 -43.32
N THR A 104 2.47 31.93 -42.73
CA THR A 104 1.20 31.51 -42.08
C THR A 104 1.34 30.09 -41.48
N LEU A 105 0.95 29.94 -40.19
CA LEU A 105 0.56 28.74 -39.41
C LEU A 105 1.31 27.39 -39.55
N PRO A 106 1.75 26.81 -38.41
CA PRO A 106 1.70 25.37 -38.18
C PRO A 106 0.87 25.05 -36.92
N SER A 107 -0.39 24.63 -37.11
CA SER A 107 -1.25 24.03 -36.08
C SER A 107 -0.97 22.53 -35.85
N SER A 108 0.21 22.04 -36.23
CA SER A 108 0.58 20.63 -36.21
C SER A 108 1.68 20.26 -35.22
N LEU A 109 2.28 21.24 -34.53
CA LEU A 109 3.40 20.99 -33.60
C LEU A 109 2.94 20.46 -32.22
N ASP A 110 1.81 20.91 -31.69
CA ASP A 110 1.33 20.48 -30.36
C ASP A 110 0.88 19.00 -30.34
N THR A 111 0.18 18.54 -31.40
CA THR A 111 -0.36 17.15 -31.43
C THR A 111 0.69 16.07 -31.66
N VAL A 112 1.88 16.43 -32.17
CA VAL A 112 2.98 15.48 -32.43
C VAL A 112 3.84 15.34 -31.18
N ASP A 113 4.05 16.41 -30.42
CA ASP A 113 4.82 16.38 -29.16
C ASP A 113 4.02 15.70 -28.03
N ASP A 114 2.70 15.91 -27.98
CA ASP A 114 1.81 15.19 -27.05
C ASP A 114 1.75 13.70 -27.37
N ARG A 115 1.61 13.30 -28.64
CA ARG A 115 1.59 11.87 -29.01
C ARG A 115 2.91 11.17 -28.71
N LYS A 116 4.05 11.83 -28.92
CA LYS A 116 5.37 11.32 -28.52
C LYS A 116 5.45 11.15 -27.00
N THR A 117 4.91 12.10 -26.24
CA THR A 117 4.82 12.05 -24.77
C THR A 117 3.94 10.91 -24.27
N TRP A 118 2.77 10.68 -24.86
CA TRP A 118 1.87 9.58 -24.50
C TRP A 118 2.42 8.20 -24.87
N ALA A 119 3.02 8.06 -26.06
CA ALA A 119 3.66 6.80 -26.47
C ALA A 119 4.85 6.46 -25.55
N GLN A 120 5.62 7.46 -25.15
CA GLN A 120 6.73 7.30 -24.20
C GLN A 120 6.24 6.90 -22.80
N ARG A 121 5.17 7.56 -22.30
CA ARG A 121 4.52 7.18 -21.03
C ARG A 121 3.98 5.76 -21.07
N GLN A 122 3.35 5.35 -22.16
CA GLN A 122 2.83 3.99 -22.32
C GLN A 122 3.97 2.95 -22.32
N SER A 123 5.11 3.26 -22.95
CA SER A 123 6.28 2.39 -22.92
C SER A 123 6.83 2.21 -21.50
N ILE A 124 6.90 3.30 -20.72
CA ILE A 124 7.32 3.28 -19.32
C ILE A 124 6.33 2.45 -18.49
N ILE A 125 5.03 2.68 -18.63
CA ILE A 125 3.99 1.89 -17.93
C ILE A 125 4.12 0.41 -18.27
N LYS A 126 4.31 0.05 -19.54
CA LYS A 126 4.54 -1.35 -19.95
C LYS A 126 5.76 -1.97 -19.27
N SER A 127 6.85 -1.22 -19.11
CA SER A 127 8.03 -1.68 -18.37
C SER A 127 7.73 -1.88 -16.87
N LEU A 128 6.89 -1.00 -16.29
CA LEU A 128 6.49 -1.05 -14.90
C LEU A 128 5.44 -2.12 -14.58
N LEU A 129 4.78 -2.71 -15.58
CA LEU A 129 3.79 -3.79 -15.37
C LEU A 129 4.36 -4.97 -14.56
N ARG A 130 5.68 -5.22 -14.68
CA ARG A 130 6.38 -6.24 -13.91
C ARG A 130 6.34 -5.98 -12.40
N TYR A 131 6.15 -4.73 -11.96
CA TYR A 131 5.93 -4.37 -10.56
C TYR A 131 4.44 -4.18 -10.24
N MET A 132 3.69 -3.58 -11.17
CA MET A 132 2.27 -3.26 -10.97
C MET A 132 1.43 -4.53 -10.80
N LEU A 133 1.63 -5.56 -11.64
CA LEU A 133 0.82 -6.79 -11.59
C LEU A 133 1.04 -7.57 -10.28
N PRO A 134 2.29 -7.87 -9.86
CA PRO A 134 2.50 -8.55 -8.58
C PRO A 134 1.97 -7.77 -7.38
N MET A 135 2.17 -6.45 -7.36
CA MET A 135 1.66 -5.60 -6.28
C MET A 135 0.14 -5.60 -6.23
N SER A 136 -0.52 -5.30 -7.35
CA SER A 136 -1.99 -5.27 -7.43
C SER A 136 -2.61 -6.60 -7.01
N LEU A 137 -2.03 -7.72 -7.46
CA LEU A 137 -2.52 -9.06 -7.15
C LEU A 137 -2.28 -9.46 -5.68
N THR A 138 -1.14 -9.08 -5.10
CA THR A 138 -0.86 -9.30 -3.67
C THR A 138 -1.88 -8.56 -2.82
N TYR A 139 -2.10 -7.28 -3.11
CA TYR A 139 -3.04 -6.43 -2.35
C TYR A 139 -4.50 -6.82 -2.58
N PHE A 140 -4.84 -7.27 -3.79
CA PHE A 140 -6.16 -7.87 -4.05
C PHE A 140 -6.42 -9.07 -3.15
N ALA A 141 -5.49 -10.04 -3.12
CA ALA A 141 -5.63 -11.26 -2.33
C ALA A 141 -5.63 -10.96 -0.82
N GLU A 142 -4.73 -10.10 -0.36
CA GLU A 142 -4.64 -9.63 1.04
C GLU A 142 -5.95 -8.99 1.52
N TYR A 143 -6.52 -8.04 0.77
CA TYR A 143 -7.75 -7.37 1.17
C TYR A 143 -8.96 -8.29 1.08
N LEU A 144 -9.00 -9.20 0.11
CA LEU A 144 -10.08 -10.18 0.02
C LEU A 144 -10.07 -11.14 1.22
N ILE A 145 -8.88 -11.56 1.69
CA ILE A 145 -8.74 -12.33 2.93
C ILE A 145 -9.23 -11.50 4.12
N ASN A 146 -8.64 -10.31 4.32
CA ASN A 146 -8.83 -9.52 5.54
C ASN A 146 -10.24 -8.93 5.70
N GLN A 147 -10.83 -8.45 4.61
CA GLN A 147 -12.13 -7.77 4.63
C GLN A 147 -13.29 -8.64 4.15
N GLY A 148 -13.03 -9.75 3.46
CA GLY A 148 -14.10 -10.63 2.94
C GLY A 148 -14.19 -12.00 3.60
N LEU A 149 -13.04 -12.64 3.91
CA LEU A 149 -13.04 -14.04 4.35
C LEU A 149 -12.87 -14.18 5.86
N LEU A 150 -12.02 -13.38 6.50
CA LEU A 150 -11.73 -13.53 7.94
C LEU A 150 -12.94 -13.30 8.84
N GLU A 151 -13.95 -12.54 8.39
CA GLU A 151 -15.19 -12.36 9.14
C GLU A 151 -16.05 -13.65 9.21
N LEU A 152 -15.89 -14.55 8.24
CA LEU A 152 -16.56 -15.85 8.18
C LEU A 152 -15.82 -16.93 9.01
N MET A 153 -14.61 -16.63 9.47
CA MET A 153 -13.72 -17.57 10.16
C MET A 153 -13.99 -17.57 11.67
N VAL A 154 -15.16 -18.05 12.05
CA VAL A 154 -15.65 -18.04 13.44
C VAL A 154 -15.41 -19.39 14.11
N PHE A 155 -14.87 -19.35 15.32
CA PHE A 155 -14.62 -20.53 16.15
C PHE A 155 -15.46 -20.50 17.44
N ASP A 156 -15.90 -21.67 17.87
CA ASP A 156 -16.60 -21.84 19.16
C ASP A 156 -15.70 -21.50 20.35
N CYS A 157 -16.31 -21.26 21.51
CA CYS A 157 -15.60 -20.90 22.74
C CYS A 157 -14.49 -21.89 23.13
N LYS A 158 -14.66 -23.20 22.87
CA LYS A 158 -13.65 -24.22 23.17
C LYS A 158 -12.42 -24.11 22.25
N HIS A 159 -12.63 -23.78 20.98
CA HIS A 159 -11.58 -23.72 19.96
C HIS A 159 -11.02 -22.30 19.74
N GLY A 160 -11.68 -21.28 20.29
CA GLY A 160 -11.34 -19.86 20.20
C GLY A 160 -10.87 -19.23 21.51
N PHE A 161 -10.29 -20.00 22.44
CA PHE A 161 -9.77 -19.50 23.73
C PHE A 161 -10.79 -18.72 24.59
N GLY A 162 -12.08 -19.03 24.47
CA GLY A 162 -13.16 -18.30 25.15
C GLY A 162 -13.30 -16.84 24.68
N THR A 163 -12.92 -16.53 23.43
CA THR A 163 -13.13 -15.23 22.79
C THR A 163 -14.42 -15.23 21.98
N THR A 164 -15.08 -14.07 21.91
CA THR A 164 -16.28 -13.90 21.07
C THR A 164 -15.89 -13.80 19.60
N PRO A 165 -16.79 -14.13 18.64
CA PRO A 165 -16.51 -14.01 17.21
C PRO A 165 -16.01 -12.61 16.80
N ALA A 166 -16.60 -11.57 17.37
CA ALA A 166 -16.16 -10.19 17.13
C ALA A 166 -14.76 -9.89 17.70
N SER A 167 -14.36 -10.51 18.80
CA SER A 167 -13.00 -10.40 19.35
C SER A 167 -11.99 -11.16 18.48
N GLN A 168 -12.36 -12.36 18.00
CA GLN A 168 -11.55 -13.17 17.08
C GLN A 168 -11.14 -12.36 15.83
N TYR A 169 -12.11 -11.71 15.17
CA TYR A 169 -11.85 -10.87 14.00
C TYR A 169 -10.88 -9.71 14.31
N ARG A 170 -11.06 -9.02 15.45
CA ARG A 170 -10.16 -7.93 15.86
C ARG A 170 -8.74 -8.41 16.11
N TRP A 171 -8.59 -9.58 16.73
CA TRP A 171 -7.26 -10.17 16.97
C TRP A 171 -6.58 -10.66 15.70
N TYR A 172 -7.33 -11.12 14.70
CA TYR A 172 -6.76 -11.37 13.37
C TYR A 172 -6.16 -10.09 12.78
N GLN A 173 -6.89 -8.96 12.84
CA GLN A 173 -6.39 -7.67 12.34
C GLN A 173 -5.12 -7.21 13.07
N VAL A 174 -5.03 -7.41 14.39
CA VAL A 174 -3.83 -7.09 15.16
C VAL A 174 -2.64 -7.95 14.68
N LEU A 175 -2.82 -9.27 14.57
CA LEU A 175 -1.74 -10.18 14.17
C LEU A 175 -1.29 -9.94 12.73
N TYR A 176 -2.23 -9.66 11.84
CA TYR A 176 -1.92 -9.23 10.47
C TYR A 176 -1.00 -8.00 10.49
N GLN A 177 -1.36 -6.96 11.24
CA GLN A 177 -0.57 -5.73 11.32
C GLN A 177 0.81 -5.94 11.98
N VAL A 178 0.92 -6.89 12.92
CA VAL A 178 2.23 -7.31 13.46
C VAL A 178 3.10 -7.90 12.35
N GLY A 179 2.56 -8.78 11.51
CA GLY A 179 3.28 -9.36 10.37
C GLY A 179 3.72 -8.29 9.36
N VAL A 180 2.81 -7.36 9.03
CA VAL A 180 3.10 -6.23 8.12
C VAL A 180 4.21 -5.35 8.69
N PHE A 181 4.15 -4.99 9.96
CA PHE A 181 5.16 -4.13 10.58
C PHE A 181 6.54 -4.78 10.59
N VAL A 182 6.63 -6.04 11.00
CA VAL A 182 7.91 -6.77 11.06
C VAL A 182 8.52 -6.89 9.67
N SER A 183 7.73 -7.25 8.66
CA SER A 183 8.21 -7.38 7.27
C SER A 183 8.60 -6.03 6.64
N ARG A 184 7.86 -4.95 6.91
CA ARG A 184 8.23 -3.59 6.47
C ARG A 184 9.51 -3.10 7.14
N SER A 185 9.72 -3.47 8.40
CA SER A 185 10.92 -3.10 9.16
C SER A 185 12.15 -3.93 8.79
N SER A 186 11.98 -5.09 8.14
CA SER A 186 13.08 -6.02 7.85
C SER A 186 13.90 -5.66 6.61
N ILE A 187 13.55 -4.64 5.81
CA ILE A 187 14.20 -4.35 4.51
C ILE A 187 15.73 -4.11 4.60
N LYS A 188 16.22 -3.65 5.75
CA LYS A 188 17.67 -3.47 5.99
C LYS A 188 18.41 -4.79 6.24
N ILE A 189 17.69 -5.84 6.62
CA ILE A 189 18.22 -7.16 6.99
C ILE A 189 17.95 -8.16 5.87
N VAL A 190 16.73 -8.17 5.33
CA VAL A 190 16.23 -9.11 4.33
C VAL A 190 15.74 -8.34 3.11
N GLN A 191 16.46 -8.51 1.99
CA GLN A 191 16.12 -7.96 0.69
C GLN A 191 15.73 -9.09 -0.26
N LEU A 192 14.52 -9.01 -0.80
CA LEU A 192 13.99 -10.02 -1.71
C LEU A 192 14.36 -9.69 -3.15
N ASN A 193 14.75 -10.73 -3.89
CA ASN A 193 14.98 -10.63 -5.32
C ASN A 193 13.66 -10.46 -6.07
N MET A 194 13.71 -9.87 -7.27
CA MET A 194 12.53 -9.64 -8.11
C MET A 194 11.72 -10.92 -8.42
N THR A 195 12.38 -12.06 -8.55
CA THR A 195 11.72 -13.36 -8.75
C THR A 195 10.85 -13.73 -7.53
N VAL A 196 11.34 -13.48 -6.32
CA VAL A 196 10.59 -13.74 -5.09
C VAL A 196 9.42 -12.79 -4.97
N ILE A 197 9.60 -11.50 -5.27
CA ILE A 197 8.51 -10.51 -5.30
C ILE A 197 7.38 -10.96 -6.25
N THR A 198 7.73 -11.54 -7.39
CA THR A 198 6.76 -12.06 -8.36
C THR A 198 6.06 -13.35 -7.88
N LEU A 199 6.67 -14.08 -6.95
CA LEU A 199 6.12 -15.30 -6.34
C LEU A 199 5.16 -15.01 -5.17
N LEU A 200 5.38 -13.92 -4.43
CA LEU A 200 4.51 -13.49 -3.32
C LEU A 200 3.01 -13.42 -3.66
N PRO A 201 2.55 -12.85 -4.78
CA PRO A 201 1.12 -12.87 -5.12
C PRO A 201 0.58 -14.28 -5.34
N VAL A 202 1.39 -15.22 -5.84
CA VAL A 202 0.97 -16.62 -6.00
C VAL A 202 0.74 -17.25 -4.62
N LEU A 203 1.65 -17.02 -3.68
CA LEU A 203 1.48 -17.46 -2.30
C LEU A 203 0.23 -16.84 -1.65
N GLN A 204 -0.03 -15.56 -1.93
CA GLN A 204 -1.21 -14.88 -1.40
C GLN A 204 -2.51 -15.42 -1.99
N LEU A 205 -2.56 -15.73 -3.30
CA LEU A 205 -3.70 -16.39 -3.92
C LEU A 205 -3.93 -17.81 -3.38
N LEU A 206 -2.85 -18.55 -3.07
CA LEU A 206 -2.96 -19.85 -2.41
C LEU A 206 -3.54 -19.71 -1.00
N ASN A 207 -3.11 -18.69 -0.24
CA ASN A 207 -3.71 -18.36 1.06
C ASN A 207 -5.20 -18.02 0.89
N THR A 208 -5.57 -17.20 -0.10
CA THR A 208 -6.98 -16.88 -0.39
C THR A 208 -7.78 -18.13 -0.70
N ALA A 209 -7.27 -19.04 -1.53
CA ALA A 209 -7.93 -20.31 -1.83
C ALA A 209 -8.10 -21.17 -0.58
N PHE A 210 -7.07 -21.25 0.27
CA PHE A 210 -7.15 -21.92 1.57
C PHE A 210 -8.26 -21.33 2.45
N PHE A 211 -8.35 -20.00 2.56
CA PHE A 211 -9.38 -19.31 3.34
C PHE A 211 -10.78 -19.50 2.78
N ILE A 212 -10.96 -19.46 1.44
CA ILE A 212 -12.24 -19.76 0.80
C ILE A 212 -12.66 -21.21 1.11
N LEU A 213 -11.75 -22.17 0.93
CA LEU A 213 -12.04 -23.57 1.24
C LEU A 213 -12.36 -23.77 2.72
N ASN A 214 -11.67 -23.08 3.62
CA ASN A 214 -11.99 -23.16 5.03
C ASN A 214 -13.33 -22.48 5.37
N ALA A 215 -13.68 -21.39 4.70
CA ALA A 215 -14.99 -20.76 4.88
C ALA A 215 -16.14 -21.66 4.40
N ILE A 216 -15.91 -22.50 3.39
CA ILE A 216 -16.92 -23.45 2.86
C ILE A 216 -16.98 -24.75 3.68
N TYR A 217 -15.82 -25.33 4.03
CA TYR A 217 -15.74 -26.67 4.62
C TYR A 217 -15.43 -26.69 6.12
N ALA A 218 -15.05 -25.56 6.71
CA ALA A 218 -14.74 -25.40 8.14
C ALA A 218 -13.78 -26.48 8.70
N PHE A 219 -12.74 -26.86 7.95
CA PHE A 219 -11.85 -27.97 8.30
C PHE A 219 -10.75 -27.59 9.31
N VAL A 220 -10.44 -26.30 9.48
CA VAL A 220 -9.43 -25.86 10.46
C VAL A 220 -10.00 -26.00 11.87
N PRO A 221 -9.33 -26.72 12.79
CA PRO A 221 -9.91 -27.06 14.09
C PRO A 221 -9.69 -26.00 15.18
N SER A 222 -8.83 -25.00 14.95
CA SER A 222 -8.41 -24.06 16.00
C SER A 222 -8.17 -22.65 15.48
N PHE A 223 -8.63 -21.67 16.26
CA PHE A 223 -8.38 -20.25 16.07
C PHE A 223 -6.88 -19.93 15.97
N ALA A 224 -6.04 -20.62 16.75
CA ALA A 224 -4.59 -20.38 16.76
C ALA A 224 -3.92 -20.66 15.41
N ILE A 225 -4.41 -21.66 14.67
CA ILE A 225 -3.86 -22.00 13.35
C ILE A 225 -4.15 -20.86 12.38
N VAL A 226 -5.37 -20.33 12.40
CA VAL A 226 -5.73 -19.16 11.58
C VAL A 226 -4.89 -17.95 11.97
N CYS A 227 -4.69 -17.69 13.26
CA CYS A 227 -3.81 -16.62 13.75
C CYS A 227 -2.39 -16.69 13.17
N VAL A 228 -1.79 -17.88 13.13
CA VAL A 228 -0.44 -18.08 12.56
C VAL A 228 -0.44 -17.82 11.05
N ILE A 229 -1.47 -18.29 10.34
CA ILE A 229 -1.59 -18.06 8.89
C ILE A 229 -1.80 -16.58 8.59
N VAL A 230 -2.61 -15.86 9.37
CA VAL A 230 -2.83 -14.42 9.23
C VAL A 230 -1.56 -13.61 9.54
N LEU A 231 -0.77 -14.02 10.55
CA LEU A 231 0.54 -13.42 10.79
C LEU A 231 1.49 -13.61 9.59
N TYR A 232 1.49 -14.82 9.00
CA TYR A 232 2.25 -15.14 7.79
C TYR A 232 1.79 -14.33 6.56
N GLU A 233 0.48 -14.19 6.39
CA GLU A 233 -0.18 -13.37 5.36
C GLU A 233 0.29 -11.90 5.46
N GLY A 234 0.37 -11.35 6.68
CA GLY A 234 0.95 -10.03 6.94
C GLY A 234 2.44 -9.90 6.58
N PHE A 235 3.25 -10.95 6.78
CA PHE A 235 4.66 -10.94 6.34
C PHE A 235 4.78 -10.83 4.82
N ILE A 236 3.91 -11.53 4.07
CA ILE A 236 3.90 -11.49 2.60
C ILE A 236 3.50 -10.09 2.13
N GLY A 237 2.43 -9.53 2.67
CA GLY A 237 1.91 -8.21 2.29
C GLY A 237 2.92 -7.09 2.51
N GLY A 238 3.43 -6.96 3.73
CA GLY A 238 4.42 -5.94 4.07
C GLY A 238 5.77 -6.17 3.38
N GLY A 239 6.17 -7.43 3.19
CA GLY A 239 7.38 -7.81 2.47
C GLY A 239 7.32 -7.44 0.98
N SER A 240 6.22 -7.78 0.29
CA SER A 240 5.97 -7.45 -1.11
C SER A 240 6.05 -5.93 -1.33
N TYR A 241 5.43 -5.20 -0.41
CA TYR A 241 5.41 -3.74 -0.41
C TYR A 241 6.82 -3.14 -0.34
N VAL A 242 7.52 -3.33 0.78
CA VAL A 242 8.79 -2.63 1.03
C VAL A 242 9.87 -3.05 0.02
N ASN A 243 9.88 -4.30 -0.43
CA ASN A 243 10.86 -4.79 -1.40
C ASN A 243 10.58 -4.28 -2.81
N THR A 244 9.31 -4.14 -3.22
CA THR A 244 8.97 -3.56 -4.53
C THR A 244 9.44 -2.10 -4.61
N PHE A 245 9.11 -1.30 -3.59
CA PHE A 245 9.54 0.10 -3.52
C PHE A 245 11.07 0.23 -3.45
N HIS A 246 11.74 -0.62 -2.67
CA HIS A 246 13.19 -0.66 -2.64
C HIS A 246 13.81 -0.98 -4.01
N HIS A 247 13.26 -1.97 -4.72
CA HIS A 247 13.75 -2.36 -6.04
C HIS A 247 13.55 -1.25 -7.09
N ILE A 248 12.39 -0.57 -7.08
CA ILE A 248 12.12 0.59 -7.94
C ILE A 248 13.14 1.70 -7.69
N HIS A 249 13.43 2.01 -6.42
CA HIS A 249 14.42 3.03 -6.07
C HIS A 249 15.85 2.69 -6.50
N LYS A 250 16.20 1.40 -6.60
CA LYS A 250 17.52 0.95 -7.01
C LYS A 250 17.67 0.86 -8.53
N THR A 251 16.62 0.43 -9.24
CA THR A 251 16.70 0.08 -10.68
C THR A 251 16.21 1.19 -11.60
N ILE A 252 15.25 2.01 -11.17
CA ILE A 252 14.64 3.02 -12.03
C ILE A 252 15.41 4.34 -11.95
N ASP A 253 15.65 4.93 -13.12
CA ASP A 253 16.33 6.22 -13.27
C ASP A 253 15.64 7.32 -12.44
N PRO A 254 16.42 8.19 -11.76
CA PRO A 254 15.85 9.25 -10.92
C PRO A 254 14.87 10.17 -11.64
N SER A 255 15.03 10.38 -12.96
CA SER A 255 14.18 11.27 -13.77
C SER A 255 12.74 10.78 -13.95
N ILE A 256 12.50 9.47 -13.89
CA ILE A 256 11.16 8.86 -14.05
C ILE A 256 10.70 8.15 -12.78
N ARG A 257 11.52 8.15 -11.73
CA ARG A 257 11.26 7.40 -10.49
C ARG A 257 10.00 7.85 -9.79
N GLU A 258 9.77 9.15 -9.67
CA GLU A 258 8.55 9.68 -9.02
C GLU A 258 7.28 9.24 -9.76
N PHE A 259 7.31 9.28 -11.10
CA PHE A 259 6.23 8.76 -11.93
C PHE A 259 6.04 7.25 -11.73
N ALA A 260 7.12 6.48 -11.65
CA ALA A 260 7.05 5.04 -11.42
C ALA A 260 6.47 4.69 -10.04
N LEU A 261 6.91 5.38 -8.99
CA LEU A 261 6.41 5.21 -7.62
C LEU A 261 4.91 5.53 -7.54
N SER A 262 4.49 6.65 -8.13
CA SER A 262 3.07 7.03 -8.19
C SER A 262 2.24 5.99 -8.96
N THR A 263 2.70 5.56 -10.13
CA THR A 263 1.98 4.60 -10.98
C THR A 263 1.83 3.23 -10.31
N VAL A 264 2.88 2.74 -9.65
CA VAL A 264 2.85 1.46 -8.92
C VAL A 264 1.93 1.54 -7.69
N THR A 265 1.92 2.68 -6.99
CA THR A 265 0.96 2.91 -5.89
C THR A 265 -0.47 2.91 -6.42
N THR A 266 -0.75 3.53 -7.56
CA THR A 266 -2.09 3.45 -8.17
C THR A 266 -2.51 2.01 -8.50
N ALA A 267 -1.55 1.15 -8.88
CA ALA A 267 -1.83 -0.27 -9.14
C ALA A 267 -2.19 -1.05 -7.86
N ASP A 268 -1.57 -0.75 -6.71
CA ASP A 268 -1.97 -1.33 -5.43
C ASP A 268 -3.43 -1.00 -5.10
N SER A 269 -3.81 0.25 -5.30
CA SER A 269 -5.11 0.78 -4.94
C SER A 269 -6.19 0.21 -5.85
N PHE A 270 -5.86 -0.02 -7.12
CA PHE A 270 -6.71 -0.76 -8.03
C PHE A 270 -6.97 -2.20 -7.55
N GLY A 271 -5.94 -2.90 -7.05
CA GLY A 271 -6.10 -4.25 -6.51
C GLY A 271 -7.05 -4.29 -5.30
N ILE A 272 -6.88 -3.33 -4.38
CA ILE A 272 -7.75 -3.14 -3.20
C ILE A 272 -9.20 -2.87 -3.63
N LEU A 273 -9.41 -2.00 -4.61
CA LEU A 273 -10.74 -1.68 -5.13
C LEU A 273 -11.43 -2.93 -5.70
N VAL A 274 -10.73 -3.71 -6.51
CA VAL A 274 -11.27 -4.94 -7.08
C VAL A 274 -11.60 -5.94 -5.96
N ALA A 275 -10.76 -6.05 -4.92
CA ALA A 275 -11.03 -6.90 -3.77
C ALA A 275 -12.31 -6.48 -3.03
N ALA A 276 -12.51 -5.18 -2.80
CA ALA A 276 -13.72 -4.65 -2.16
C ALA A 276 -15.00 -4.97 -2.96
N ILE A 277 -14.94 -4.83 -4.30
CA ILE A 277 -16.06 -5.17 -5.19
C ILE A 277 -16.36 -6.67 -5.16
N VAL A 278 -15.32 -7.52 -5.12
CA VAL A 278 -15.44 -8.98 -5.13
C VAL A 278 -15.83 -9.55 -3.77
N ALA A 279 -15.43 -8.92 -2.66
CA ALA A 279 -15.67 -9.40 -1.30
C ALA A 279 -17.16 -9.60 -1.00
N ILE A 280 -18.03 -8.65 -1.39
CA ILE A 280 -19.46 -8.71 -1.10
C ILE A 280 -20.13 -9.90 -1.83
N PRO A 281 -20.00 -10.08 -3.17
CA PRO A 281 -20.51 -11.27 -3.86
C PRO A 281 -19.98 -12.59 -3.30
N VAL A 282 -18.68 -12.65 -2.97
CA VAL A 282 -18.07 -13.86 -2.41
C VAL A 282 -18.67 -14.20 -1.05
N HIS A 283 -18.77 -13.21 -0.16
CA HIS A 283 -19.40 -13.37 1.15
C HIS A 283 -20.84 -13.88 1.01
N ASN A 284 -21.66 -13.22 0.20
CA ASN A 284 -23.06 -13.59 -0.01
C ASN A 284 -23.21 -15.00 -0.58
N SER A 285 -22.31 -15.39 -1.49
CA SER A 285 -22.31 -16.72 -2.10
C SER A 285 -21.96 -17.81 -1.09
N ILE A 286 -20.97 -17.56 -0.22
CA ILE A 286 -20.59 -18.51 0.85
C ILE A 286 -21.73 -18.61 1.87
N CYS A 287 -22.32 -17.50 2.30
CA CYS A 287 -23.43 -17.48 3.24
C CYS A 287 -24.72 -18.13 2.69
N ALA A 288 -24.88 -18.20 1.36
CA ALA A 288 -26.00 -18.89 0.73
C ALA A 288 -25.83 -20.42 0.64
N LEU A 289 -24.61 -20.94 0.86
CA LEU A 289 -24.37 -22.39 0.90
C LEU A 289 -25.00 -22.98 2.17
N GLN A 290 -25.63 -24.16 2.04
CA GLN A 290 -26.13 -24.87 3.20
C GLN A 290 -24.95 -25.36 4.05
N TRP A 291 -24.83 -24.80 5.27
CA TRP A 291 -23.80 -25.16 6.23
C TRP A 291 -23.94 -26.65 6.60
N TYR A 292 -23.02 -27.49 6.17
CA TYR A 292 -22.99 -28.90 6.58
C TYR A 292 -22.34 -28.98 7.96
N HIS A 293 -23.15 -29.00 9.01
CA HIS A 293 -22.69 -29.51 10.31
C HIS A 293 -22.54 -31.02 10.20
N ALA A 294 -21.31 -31.52 10.34
CA ALA A 294 -21.03 -32.87 10.80
C ALA A 294 -20.56 -32.79 12.25
#